data_AF-A0A926TQA8-F1
#
_entry.id   AF-A0A926TQA8-F1
#
_cell.length_a   1.000
_cell.length_b   1.000
_cell.length_c   1.000
_cell.angle_alpha   90.00
_cell.angle_beta   90.00
_cell.angle_gamma   90.00
#
_symmetry.space_group_name_H-M   'P 1'
#
loop_
_entity.id
_entity.type
_entity.pdbx_description
1 polymer ?
#
loop_
_entity_poly.entity_id
_entity_poly.type
_entity_poly.pdbx_seq_one_letter_code
_entity_poly.pdbx_strand_id
1 'polypeptide(L)'
;MFKVKLQFSKFLALLLVVYFTLFTVYVANSQQLPLSENQPPISAGETSKYKLASEVLPAIGIARRYDMHFDHLMGILIGRGDDVELYARFRKMFAKKIGWKHFKEAYAARLQADFSEDELKELLSLSKQPLMKKLLQSEVKAYLDTSKQRFKMGFDLWNNYNNGKISLPSD
;
A
#
# COMPACT_ATOMS: atom_id res chain seq x y z
N MET A 1 4.84 35.44 10.24
CA MET A 1 4.11 34.16 10.12
C MET A 1 4.68 33.19 9.07
N PHE A 2 5.07 33.63 7.85
CA PHE A 2 5.54 32.75 6.76
C PHE A 2 6.81 31.92 7.11
N LYS A 3 7.82 32.56 7.72
CA LYS A 3 9.05 31.87 8.19
C LYS A 3 8.77 30.83 9.27
N VAL A 4 7.84 31.13 10.19
CA VAL A 4 7.45 30.22 11.28
C VAL A 4 6.74 29.00 10.71
N LYS A 5 5.78 29.17 9.78
CA LYS A 5 5.10 28.03 9.11
C LYS A 5 6.05 27.18 8.27
N LEU A 6 7.01 27.77 7.55
CA LEU A 6 7.99 27.03 6.75
C LEU A 6 8.97 26.24 7.64
N GLN A 7 9.40 26.83 8.76
CA GLN A 7 10.21 26.11 9.74
C GLN A 7 9.41 25.03 10.46
N PHE A 8 8.14 25.27 10.77
CA PHE A 8 7.24 24.25 11.33
C PHE A 8 7.00 23.09 10.35
N SER A 9 6.86 23.38 9.06
CA SER A 9 6.72 22.36 8.01
C SER A 9 7.98 21.50 7.86
N LYS A 10 9.17 22.11 7.88
CA LYS A 10 10.44 21.38 7.89
C LYS A 10 10.64 20.56 9.15
N PHE A 11 10.23 21.11 10.31
CA PHE A 11 10.29 20.42 11.59
C PHE A 11 9.30 19.25 11.66
N LEU A 12 8.11 19.42 11.08
CA LEU A 12 7.08 18.38 10.98
C LEU A 12 7.51 17.28 10.01
N ALA A 13 8.13 17.63 8.88
CA ALA A 13 8.70 16.65 7.95
C ALA A 13 9.84 15.86 8.61
N LEU A 14 10.70 16.51 9.40
CA LEU A 14 11.76 15.85 10.18
C LEU A 14 11.16 14.93 11.26
N LEU A 15 10.14 15.40 11.99
CA LEU A 15 9.40 14.61 12.97
C LEU A 15 8.73 13.41 12.34
N LEU A 16 8.13 13.56 11.16
CA LEU A 16 7.55 12.44 10.40
C LEU A 16 8.63 11.43 10.00
N VAL A 17 9.80 11.88 9.52
CA VAL A 17 10.92 10.97 9.23
C VAL A 17 11.37 10.22 10.49
N VAL A 18 11.50 10.91 11.62
CA VAL A 18 11.85 10.29 12.90
C VAL A 18 10.77 9.30 13.35
N TYR A 19 9.49 9.67 13.27
CA TYR A 19 8.37 8.78 13.58
C TYR A 19 8.32 7.56 12.66
N PHE A 20 8.57 7.71 11.35
CA PHE A 20 8.66 6.60 10.42
C PHE A 20 9.85 5.69 10.75
N THR A 21 11.01 6.23 11.14
CA THR A 21 12.14 5.42 11.59
C THR A 21 11.84 4.68 12.89
N LEU A 22 11.20 5.32 13.87
CA LEU A 22 10.78 4.70 15.12
C LEU A 22 9.70 3.65 14.89
N PHE A 23 8.76 3.88 13.97
CA PHE A 23 7.76 2.90 13.57
C PHE A 23 8.42 1.69 12.89
N THR A 24 9.46 1.88 12.07
CA THR A 24 10.21 0.75 11.48
C THR A 24 11.00 -0.04 12.51
N VAL A 25 11.55 0.61 13.54
CA VAL A 25 12.23 -0.06 14.66
C VAL A 25 11.21 -0.78 15.54
N TYR A 26 10.06 -0.17 15.81
CA TYR A 26 8.96 -0.77 16.56
C TYR A 26 8.35 -1.96 15.83
N VAL A 27 8.16 -1.90 14.51
CA VAL A 27 7.70 -3.04 13.69
C VAL A 27 8.74 -4.16 13.63
N ALA A 28 10.03 -3.82 13.56
CA ALA A 28 11.10 -4.83 13.61
C ALA A 28 11.18 -5.51 15.00
N ASN A 29 10.92 -4.78 16.09
CA ASN A 29 10.84 -5.33 17.44
C ASN A 29 9.51 -6.07 17.70
N SER A 30 8.39 -5.63 17.10
CA SER A 30 7.09 -6.30 17.23
C SER A 30 7.00 -7.58 16.40
N GLN A 31 7.92 -7.79 15.46
CA GLN A 31 8.14 -9.11 14.83
C GLN A 31 8.77 -10.13 15.80
N GLN A 32 9.23 -9.70 16.99
CA GLN A 32 9.59 -10.60 18.10
C GLN A 32 8.44 -10.82 19.10
N LEU A 33 7.28 -10.15 18.95
CA LEU A 33 6.08 -10.62 19.64
C LEU A 33 5.58 -11.86 18.91
N PRO A 34 5.37 -12.99 19.61
CA PRO A 34 4.78 -14.16 18.98
C PRO A 34 3.41 -13.76 18.47
N LEU A 35 3.18 -13.98 17.17
CA LEU A 35 1.86 -14.02 16.59
C LEU A 35 1.08 -15.11 17.32
N SER A 36 0.36 -14.71 18.38
CA SER A 36 -0.70 -15.42 19.09
C SER A 36 -0.44 -16.92 19.35
N GLU A 37 -0.13 -17.27 20.60
CA GLU A 37 -0.08 -18.65 21.15
C GLU A 37 -1.40 -19.44 21.05
N ASN A 38 -2.40 -18.97 20.30
CA ASN A 38 -3.68 -19.63 20.08
C ASN A 38 -3.91 -19.96 18.60
N GLN A 39 -2.91 -20.50 17.89
CA GLN A 39 -3.19 -21.26 16.67
C GLN A 39 -3.52 -22.71 17.06
N PRO A 40 -4.79 -23.16 16.93
CA PRO A 40 -5.10 -24.58 17.05
C PRO A 40 -4.28 -25.36 16.00
N PRO A 41 -3.99 -26.65 16.26
CA PRO A 41 -3.24 -27.47 15.32
C PRO A 41 -3.93 -27.45 13.96
N ILE A 42 -3.22 -26.92 12.96
CA ILE A 42 -3.72 -26.67 11.62
C ILE A 42 -4.26 -27.99 11.04
N SER A 43 -5.58 -28.06 10.85
CA SER A 43 -6.21 -29.18 10.16
C SER A 43 -5.74 -29.21 8.70
N ALA A 44 -5.67 -30.40 8.08
CA ALA A 44 -5.34 -30.53 6.66
C ALA A 44 -6.25 -29.66 5.74
N GLY A 45 -7.50 -29.42 6.17
CA GLY A 45 -8.41 -28.50 5.48
C GLY A 45 -8.02 -27.02 5.62
N GLU A 46 -7.51 -26.60 6.78
CA GLU A 46 -7.01 -25.23 6.98
C GLU A 46 -5.76 -24.95 6.15
N THR A 47 -4.90 -25.95 5.94
CA THR A 47 -3.72 -25.82 5.07
C THR A 47 -4.11 -25.68 3.59
N SER A 48 -5.12 -26.44 3.13
CA SER A 48 -5.68 -26.33 1.78
C SER A 48 -6.29 -24.94 1.53
N LYS A 49 -7.12 -24.47 2.47
CA LYS A 49 -7.79 -23.18 2.38
C LYS A 49 -6.82 -22.00 2.41
N TYR A 50 -5.81 -22.06 3.28
CA TYR A 50 -4.75 -21.05 3.33
C TYR A 50 -3.96 -20.97 2.02
N LYS A 51 -3.66 -22.12 1.42
CA LYS A 51 -2.98 -22.18 0.12
C LYS A 51 -3.82 -21.52 -0.97
N LEU A 52 -5.12 -21.84 -1.05
CA LEU A 52 -6.04 -21.21 -2.00
C LEU A 52 -6.12 -19.70 -1.80
N ALA A 53 -6.27 -19.23 -0.55
CA ALA A 53 -6.26 -17.81 -0.23
C ALA A 53 -4.96 -17.13 -0.70
N SER A 54 -3.81 -17.76 -0.46
CA SER A 54 -2.50 -17.26 -0.88
C SER A 54 -2.34 -17.21 -2.40
N GLU A 55 -2.94 -18.14 -3.14
CA GLU A 55 -2.90 -18.18 -4.61
C GLU A 55 -3.83 -17.15 -5.27
N VAL A 56 -4.98 -16.85 -4.65
CA VAL A 56 -5.92 -15.84 -5.13
C VAL A 56 -5.26 -14.46 -5.18
N LEU A 57 -4.55 -14.05 -4.12
CA LEU A 57 -3.95 -12.72 -3.97
C LEU A 57 -3.10 -12.26 -5.18
N PRO A 58 -2.09 -13.02 -5.65
CA PRO A 58 -1.34 -12.65 -6.84
C PRO A 58 -2.17 -12.79 -8.12
N ALA A 59 -3.10 -13.75 -8.20
CA ALA A 59 -3.93 -13.98 -9.38
C ALA A 59 -4.87 -12.81 -9.68
N ILE A 60 -5.43 -12.17 -8.64
CA ILE A 60 -6.25 -10.96 -8.78
C ILE A 60 -5.42 -9.66 -8.73
N GLY A 61 -4.10 -9.76 -8.61
CA GLY A 61 -3.17 -8.62 -8.68
C GLY A 61 -3.03 -7.80 -7.39
N ILE A 62 -3.47 -8.29 -6.23
CA ILE A 62 -3.32 -7.57 -4.95
C ILE A 62 -1.85 -7.29 -4.65
N ALA A 63 -0.97 -8.27 -4.87
CA ALA A 63 0.47 -8.11 -4.65
C ALA A 63 1.05 -6.89 -5.38
N ARG A 64 0.63 -6.69 -6.64
CA ARG A 64 1.07 -5.56 -7.47
C ARG A 64 0.43 -4.25 -7.01
N ARG A 65 -0.87 -4.26 -6.67
CA ARG A 65 -1.61 -3.07 -6.22
C ARG A 65 -1.13 -2.56 -4.87
N TYR A 66 -0.77 -3.46 -3.95
CA TYR A 66 -0.27 -3.10 -2.64
C TYR A 66 0.93 -2.13 -2.74
N ASP A 67 1.94 -2.50 -3.53
CA ASP A 67 3.13 -1.67 -3.68
C ASP A 67 2.85 -0.36 -4.46
N MET A 68 1.76 -0.29 -5.25
CA MET A 68 1.34 0.93 -5.95
C MET A 68 0.67 1.96 -5.02
N HIS A 69 0.16 1.56 -3.84
CA HIS A 69 -0.38 2.52 -2.87
C HIS A 69 0.69 3.50 -2.37
N PHE A 70 1.95 3.08 -2.31
CA PHE A 70 3.06 3.94 -1.95
C PHE A 70 3.35 5.00 -3.01
N ASP A 71 2.94 4.79 -4.27
CA ASP A 71 3.23 5.73 -5.35
C ASP A 71 2.62 7.11 -5.08
N HIS A 72 1.45 7.16 -4.44
CA HIS A 72 0.82 8.43 -4.05
C HIS A 72 1.57 9.17 -2.95
N LEU A 73 2.01 8.44 -1.92
CA LEU A 73 2.82 9.00 -0.83
C LEU A 73 4.15 9.54 -1.36
N MET A 74 4.82 8.77 -2.23
CA MET A 74 6.07 9.18 -2.87
C MET A 74 5.86 10.39 -3.79
N GLY A 75 4.75 10.41 -4.54
CA GLY A 75 4.36 11.54 -5.38
C GLY A 75 4.31 12.85 -4.59
N ILE A 76 3.66 12.85 -3.43
CA ILE A 76 3.57 14.03 -2.55
C ILE A 76 4.95 14.41 -1.96
N LEU A 77 5.74 13.42 -1.53
CA LEU A 77 7.04 13.65 -0.88
C LEU A 77 8.13 14.15 -1.84
N ILE A 78 8.10 13.72 -3.11
CA ILE A 78 9.08 14.06 -4.15
C ILE A 78 8.63 15.30 -4.95
N GLY A 79 7.47 15.89 -4.61
CA GLY A 79 6.98 17.14 -5.19
C GLY A 79 6.05 16.92 -6.38
N ARG A 80 6.38 17.46 -7.55
CA ARG A 80 5.52 17.33 -8.75
C ARG A 80 5.60 15.96 -9.44
N GLY A 81 6.45 15.06 -8.94
CA GLY A 81 6.70 13.76 -9.56
C GLY A 81 7.53 13.85 -10.85
N ASP A 82 8.30 14.93 -11.01
CA ASP A 82 9.12 15.17 -12.20
C ASP A 82 10.50 14.46 -12.13
N ASP A 83 10.96 14.11 -10.92
CA ASP A 83 12.21 13.39 -10.69
C ASP A 83 11.98 11.87 -10.68
N VAL A 84 12.04 11.28 -11.88
CA VAL A 84 11.79 9.85 -12.13
C VAL A 84 12.85 8.96 -11.45
N GLU A 85 14.09 9.44 -11.34
CA GLU A 85 15.18 8.65 -10.74
C GLU A 85 15.01 8.57 -9.22
N LEU A 86 14.74 9.70 -8.58
CA LEU A 86 14.45 9.76 -7.15
C LEU A 86 13.21 8.93 -6.82
N TYR A 87 12.15 9.03 -7.62
CA TYR A 87 10.95 8.20 -7.49
C TYR A 87 11.28 6.71 -7.59
N ALA A 88 12.07 6.28 -8.57
CA ALA A 88 12.47 4.88 -8.70
C ALA A 88 13.28 4.38 -7.49
N ARG A 89 14.16 5.22 -6.92
CA ARG A 89 14.93 4.90 -5.71
C ARG A 89 14.03 4.74 -4.49
N PHE A 90 13.10 5.67 -4.26
CA PHE A 90 12.12 5.56 -3.19
C PHE A 90 11.26 4.32 -3.35
N ARG A 91 10.75 4.05 -4.55
CA ARG A 91 9.92 2.86 -4.82
C ARG A 91 10.65 1.57 -4.47
N LYS A 92 11.93 1.45 -4.85
CA LYS A 92 12.78 0.30 -4.46
C LYS A 92 12.94 0.19 -2.94
N MET A 93 13.17 1.31 -2.26
CA MET A 93 13.31 1.33 -0.79
C MET A 93 12.02 0.89 -0.10
N PHE A 94 10.87 1.43 -0.52
CA PHE A 94 9.55 1.08 0.03
C PHE A 94 9.23 -0.39 -0.20
N ALA A 95 9.36 -0.90 -1.43
CA ALA A 95 9.16 -2.32 -1.73
C ALA A 95 10.06 -3.23 -0.86
N LYS A 96 11.32 -2.83 -0.59
CA LYS A 96 12.25 -3.60 0.24
C LYS A 96 11.86 -3.59 1.72
N LYS A 97 11.44 -2.44 2.25
CA LYS A 97 11.24 -2.20 3.69
C LYS A 97 9.83 -2.48 4.16
N ILE A 98 8.83 -2.11 3.37
CA ILE A 98 7.41 -2.16 3.72
C ILE A 98 6.54 -2.64 2.54
N GLY A 99 7.12 -3.32 1.56
CA GLY A 99 6.40 -3.87 0.42
C GLY A 99 5.64 -5.16 0.73
N TRP A 100 4.91 -5.65 -0.28
CA TRP A 100 3.99 -6.79 -0.22
C TRP A 100 4.51 -8.01 0.54
N LYS A 101 5.80 -8.35 0.38
CA LYS A 101 6.40 -9.56 0.99
C LYS A 101 6.23 -9.67 2.50
N HIS A 102 6.08 -8.54 3.20
CA HIS A 102 5.93 -8.48 4.66
C HIS A 102 4.47 -8.63 5.11
N PHE A 103 3.51 -8.43 4.19
CA PHE A 103 2.08 -8.37 4.51
C PHE A 103 1.28 -9.51 3.88
N LYS A 104 1.88 -10.29 2.97
CA LYS A 104 1.21 -11.40 2.26
C LYS A 104 0.46 -12.36 3.19
N GLU A 105 1.05 -12.73 4.32
CA GLU A 105 0.45 -13.70 5.26
C GLU A 105 -0.79 -13.13 5.94
N ALA A 106 -0.77 -11.84 6.31
CA ALA A 106 -1.91 -11.17 6.92
C ALA A 106 -3.11 -11.07 5.95
N TYR A 107 -2.82 -10.80 4.66
CA TYR A 107 -3.84 -10.82 3.62
C TYR A 107 -4.38 -12.22 3.38
N ALA A 108 -3.52 -13.25 3.33
CA ALA A 108 -3.95 -14.63 3.14
C ALA A 108 -4.80 -15.12 4.33
N ALA A 109 -4.41 -14.81 5.56
CA ALA A 109 -5.17 -15.13 6.75
C ALA A 109 -6.56 -14.46 6.75
N ARG A 110 -6.65 -13.19 6.31
CA ARG A 110 -7.94 -12.50 6.17
C ARG A 110 -8.84 -13.19 5.13
N LEU A 111 -8.30 -13.53 3.96
CA LEU A 111 -9.07 -14.27 2.93
C LEU A 111 -9.51 -15.65 3.41
N GLN A 112 -8.65 -16.37 4.14
CA GLN A 112 -8.99 -17.66 4.73
C GLN A 112 -10.11 -17.54 5.77
N ALA A 113 -10.13 -16.46 6.56
CA ALA A 113 -11.16 -16.24 7.57
C ALA A 113 -12.52 -15.88 6.94
N ASP A 114 -12.51 -15.04 5.91
CA ASP A 114 -13.73 -14.41 5.39
C ASP A 114 -14.45 -15.23 4.31
N PHE A 115 -13.73 -16.09 3.58
CA PHE A 115 -14.28 -16.86 2.46
C PHE A 115 -14.25 -18.35 2.76
N SER A 116 -15.21 -19.13 2.25
CA SER A 116 -15.16 -20.59 2.23
C SER A 116 -14.13 -21.12 1.22
N GLU A 117 -13.79 -22.42 1.32
CA GLU A 117 -12.85 -23.03 0.37
C GLU A 117 -13.37 -23.00 -1.08
N ASP A 118 -14.68 -23.22 -1.27
CA ASP A 118 -15.29 -23.24 -2.59
C ASP A 118 -15.38 -21.84 -3.21
N GLU A 119 -15.67 -20.81 -2.41
CA GLU A 119 -15.59 -19.41 -2.87
C GLU A 119 -14.15 -19.05 -3.29
N LEU A 120 -13.13 -19.50 -2.55
CA LEU A 120 -11.74 -19.27 -2.93
C LEU A 120 -11.36 -19.99 -4.23
N LYS A 121 -11.86 -21.22 -4.45
CA LYS A 121 -11.70 -21.93 -5.74
C LYS A 121 -12.40 -21.20 -6.88
N GLU A 122 -13.60 -20.69 -6.65
CA GLU A 122 -14.35 -19.93 -7.64
C GLU A 122 -13.63 -18.62 -7.99
N LEU A 123 -13.19 -17.85 -6.99
CA LEU A 123 -12.40 -16.64 -7.19
C LEU A 123 -11.12 -16.92 -7.97
N LEU A 124 -10.42 -18.01 -7.64
CA LEU A 124 -9.23 -18.43 -8.37
C LEU A 124 -9.56 -18.81 -9.82
N SER A 125 -10.68 -19.49 -10.08
CA SER A 125 -11.17 -19.82 -11.42
C SER A 125 -11.51 -18.56 -12.22
N LEU A 126 -12.29 -17.64 -11.63
CA LEU A 126 -12.64 -16.34 -12.22
C LEU A 126 -11.40 -15.53 -12.56
N SER A 127 -10.40 -15.47 -11.66
CA SER A 127 -9.15 -14.74 -11.88
C SER A 127 -8.35 -15.26 -13.08
N LYS A 128 -8.53 -16.54 -13.45
CA LYS A 128 -7.86 -17.16 -14.60
C LYS A 128 -8.55 -16.82 -15.92
N GLN A 129 -9.84 -16.44 -15.89
CA GLN A 129 -10.61 -16.12 -17.09
C GLN A 129 -10.00 -14.92 -17.85
N PRO A 130 -9.89 -14.99 -19.20
CA PRO A 130 -9.29 -13.91 -19.98
C PRO A 130 -9.98 -12.56 -19.79
N LEU A 131 -11.31 -12.54 -19.69
CA LEU A 131 -12.08 -11.31 -19.51
C LEU A 131 -11.77 -10.64 -18.16
N MET A 132 -11.72 -11.43 -17.09
CA MET A 132 -11.36 -10.93 -15.76
C MET A 132 -9.93 -10.39 -15.73
N LYS A 133 -8.97 -11.11 -16.33
CA LYS A 133 -7.59 -10.61 -16.47
C LYS A 133 -7.53 -9.28 -17.22
N LYS A 134 -8.27 -9.15 -18.32
CA LYS A 134 -8.35 -7.92 -19.11
C LYS A 134 -8.90 -6.77 -18.27
N LEU A 135 -9.95 -7.00 -17.49
CA LEU A 135 -10.52 -6.02 -16.57
C LEU A 135 -9.48 -5.54 -15.53
N LEU A 136 -8.86 -6.48 -14.82
CA LEU A 136 -7.86 -6.18 -13.79
C LEU A 136 -6.63 -5.45 -14.36
N GLN A 137 -6.16 -5.84 -15.53
CA GLN A 137 -5.06 -5.15 -16.21
C GLN A 137 -5.44 -3.75 -16.67
N SER A 138 -6.68 -3.56 -17.15
CA SER A 138 -7.19 -2.26 -17.56
C SER A 138 -7.26 -1.28 -16.39
N GLU A 139 -7.70 -1.74 -15.22
CA GLU A 139 -7.74 -0.92 -13.99
C GLU A 139 -6.34 -0.48 -13.58
N VAL A 140 -5.38 -1.40 -13.52
CA VAL A 140 -3.97 -1.09 -13.21
C VAL A 140 -3.39 -0.11 -14.24
N LYS A 141 -3.68 -0.29 -15.53
CA LYS A 141 -3.21 0.61 -16.57
C LYS A 141 -3.81 2.01 -16.41
N ALA A 142 -5.12 2.11 -16.20
CA ALA A 142 -5.79 3.39 -15.97
C ALA A 142 -5.22 4.12 -14.75
N TYR A 143 -4.91 3.40 -13.67
CA TYR A 143 -4.21 3.98 -12.51
C TYR A 143 -2.85 4.57 -12.91
N LEU A 144 -2.01 3.79 -13.60
CA LEU A 144 -0.68 4.25 -14.02
C LEU A 144 -0.76 5.46 -14.97
N ASP A 145 -1.64 5.41 -15.95
CA ASP A 145 -1.83 6.47 -16.95
C ASP A 145 -2.28 7.79 -16.30
N THR A 146 -3.09 7.72 -15.22
CA THR A 146 -3.60 8.90 -14.51
C THR A 146 -2.74 9.33 -13.31
N SER A 147 -1.82 8.48 -12.84
CA SER A 147 -1.05 8.67 -11.59
C SER A 147 -0.26 9.97 -11.59
N LYS A 148 0.45 10.28 -12.68
CA LYS A 148 1.25 11.51 -12.82
C LYS A 148 0.40 12.77 -12.66
N GLN A 149 -0.73 12.84 -13.35
CA GLN A 149 -1.65 13.97 -13.24
C GLN A 149 -2.21 14.07 -11.82
N ARG A 150 -2.59 12.93 -11.22
CA ARG A 150 -3.09 12.88 -9.84
C ARG A 150 -2.05 13.37 -8.83
N PHE A 151 -0.78 13.02 -9.00
CA PHE A 151 0.30 13.47 -8.10
C PHE A 151 0.52 14.97 -8.20
N LYS A 152 0.55 15.51 -9.43
CA LYS A 152 0.63 16.97 -9.64
C LYS A 152 -0.55 17.69 -8.98
N MET A 153 -1.77 17.23 -9.21
CA MET A 153 -2.96 17.80 -8.59
C MET A 153 -2.93 17.72 -7.06
N GLY A 154 -2.50 16.58 -6.49
CA GLY A 154 -2.36 16.40 -5.05
C GLY A 154 -1.30 17.33 -4.43
N PHE A 155 -0.16 17.49 -5.10
CA PHE A 155 0.88 18.42 -4.68
C PHE A 155 0.42 19.88 -4.74
N ASP A 156 -0.26 20.27 -5.82
CA ASP A 156 -0.82 21.61 -5.98
C ASP A 156 -1.91 21.90 -4.93
N LEU A 157 -2.78 20.92 -4.65
CA LEU A 157 -3.79 20.99 -3.59
C LEU A 157 -3.13 21.20 -2.23
N TRP A 158 -2.12 20.38 -1.89
CA TRP A 158 -1.35 20.50 -0.65
C TRP A 158 -0.68 21.87 -0.51
N ASN A 159 -0.06 22.38 -1.58
CA ASN A 159 0.56 23.71 -1.56
C ASN A 159 -0.47 24.82 -1.42
N ASN A 160 -1.59 24.74 -2.14
CA ASN A 160 -2.64 25.74 -2.06
C ASN A 160 -3.23 25.79 -0.64
N TYR A 161 -3.43 24.64 0.01
CA TYR A 161 -3.87 24.57 1.39
C TYR A 161 -2.84 25.21 2.35
N ASN A 162 -1.57 24.82 2.26
CA ASN A 162 -0.52 25.37 3.14
C ASN A 162 -0.25 26.87 2.93
N ASN A 163 -0.47 27.36 1.71
CA ASN A 163 -0.37 28.78 1.37
C ASN A 163 -1.65 29.56 1.68
N GLY A 164 -2.68 28.92 2.23
CA GLY A 164 -3.95 29.56 2.60
C GLY A 164 -4.82 29.97 1.41
N LYS A 165 -4.56 29.44 0.21
CA LYS A 165 -5.38 29.70 -0.99
C LYS A 165 -6.68 28.90 -1.01
N ILE A 166 -6.72 27.78 -0.29
CA ILE A 166 -7.91 26.95 -0.11
C ILE A 166 -8.02 26.55 1.37
N SER A 167 -9.24 26.41 1.87
CA SER A 167 -9.54 25.87 3.19
C SER A 167 -10.01 24.42 3.07
N LEU A 168 -10.05 23.71 4.19
CA LEU A 168 -10.79 22.46 4.26
C LEU A 168 -12.29 22.75 4.05
N PRO A 169 -13.06 21.79 3.49
CA PRO A 169 -14.51 21.90 3.42
C PRO A 169 -15.10 22.08 4.82
N SER A 170 -16.17 22.88 4.93
CA SER A 170 -17.04 22.81 6.11
C SER A 170 -17.86 21.52 6.01
N ASP A 171 -17.93 20.78 7.11
CA ASP A 171 -18.75 19.57 7.23
C ASP A 171 -20.22 19.81 6.87
#